data_AF-A0A7V3SYJ1-F1
#
_entry.id   AF-A0A7V3SYJ1-F1
#
_cell.length_a   1.000
_cell.length_b   1.000
_cell.length_c   1.000
_cell.angle_alpha   90.00
_cell.angle_beta   90.00
_cell.angle_gamma   90.00
#
_symmetry.space_group_name_H-M   'P 1'
#
loop_
_entity.id
_entity.type
_entity.pdbx_description
1 polymer ?
#
loop_
_entity_poly.entity_id
_entity_poly.type
_entity_poly.pdbx_seq_one_letter_code
_entity_poly.pdbx_strand_id
1 'polypeptide(L)'
;NPAHRDRLAFMRICSGRFTRGMSVYHSRLGKEIKLAQPQQFMAQERNIIEEAYPGDIIGLFDPGIFNIGDTLSEGNNQLKYEGIPIFPAEHFARVMASDSMKRKQFVKGIEQLSEEGAIQVFKQPDSGAETLIIGAVGVLQFEVLEHRLKHEYGVDLRIQQLSYKLARWIEDEAIDPKKLNLTSSTMIVEDKLGRKVLLFENDWSVRWAEEKNNNLGLLEIAK
;
A
#
# COMPACT_ATOMS: atom_id res chain seq x y z
N ASN A 1 3.07 -24.88 -4.29
CA ASN A 1 1.91 -25.46 -3.58
C ASN A 1 0.87 -24.34 -3.43
N PRO A 2 -0.35 -24.43 -3.99
CA PRO A 2 -1.34 -23.35 -3.98
C PRO A 2 -1.76 -22.87 -2.57
N ALA A 3 -1.49 -23.70 -1.55
CA ALA A 3 -1.78 -23.40 -0.14
C ALA A 3 -0.71 -22.54 0.55
N HIS A 4 0.46 -22.36 -0.08
CA HIS A 4 1.56 -21.57 0.47
C HIS A 4 1.78 -20.35 -0.45
N ARG A 5 1.13 -19.24 -0.08
CA ARG A 5 1.40 -17.92 -0.65
C ARG A 5 2.74 -17.47 -0.08
N ASP A 6 3.83 -17.97 -0.65
CA ASP A 6 5.18 -17.64 -0.20
C ASP A 6 5.48 -16.20 -0.60
N ARG A 7 5.05 -15.26 0.25
CA ARG A 7 5.45 -13.86 0.19
C ARG A 7 6.94 -13.79 0.52
N LEU A 8 7.62 -12.88 -0.15
CA LEU A 8 9.02 -12.63 0.09
C LEU A 8 9.20 -11.14 0.34
N ALA A 9 9.71 -10.80 1.52
CA ALA A 9 10.05 -9.44 1.89
C ALA A 9 11.49 -9.16 1.46
N PHE A 10 11.70 -8.15 0.62
CA PHE A 10 13.04 -7.69 0.28
C PHE A 10 13.51 -6.70 1.35
N MET A 11 14.65 -7.00 1.96
CA MET A 11 15.26 -6.19 3.00
C MET A 11 16.63 -5.70 2.54
N ARG A 12 16.88 -4.41 2.72
CA ARG A 12 18.22 -3.83 2.57
C ARG A 12 18.96 -3.87 3.90
N ILE A 13 20.19 -4.35 3.89
CA ILE A 13 21.07 -4.28 5.06
C ILE A 13 21.68 -2.89 5.12
N CYS A 14 21.41 -2.16 6.21
CA CYS A 14 21.90 -0.79 6.39
C CYS A 14 23.18 -0.70 7.22
N SER A 15 23.42 -1.66 8.13
CA SER A 15 24.62 -1.72 8.98
C SER A 15 24.83 -3.14 9.51
N GLY A 16 25.99 -3.39 10.13
CA GLY A 16 26.29 -4.68 10.76
C GLY A 16 26.52 -5.81 9.75
N ARG A 17 26.23 -7.04 10.17
CA ARG A 17 26.35 -8.25 9.35
C ARG A 17 25.12 -9.12 9.59
N PHE A 18 24.43 -9.46 8.52
CA PHE A 18 23.37 -10.45 8.56
C PHE A 18 24.00 -11.85 8.65
N THR A 19 23.48 -12.70 9.53
CA THR A 19 23.82 -14.13 9.56
C THR A 19 22.54 -14.97 9.56
N ARG A 20 22.56 -16.07 8.83
CA ARG A 20 21.40 -16.95 8.71
C ARG A 20 20.95 -17.46 10.09
N GLY A 21 19.65 -17.35 10.35
CA GLY A 21 19.05 -17.82 11.60
C GLY A 21 19.28 -16.89 12.79
N MET A 22 19.83 -15.69 12.60
CA MET A 22 19.94 -14.69 13.65
C MET A 22 18.56 -14.27 14.17
N SER A 23 18.52 -13.87 15.44
CA SER A 23 17.35 -13.23 16.05
C SER A 23 17.47 -11.72 15.91
N VAL A 24 16.41 -11.08 15.43
CA VAL A 24 16.32 -9.63 15.28
C VAL A 24 15.06 -9.12 15.98
N TYR A 25 15.13 -7.91 16.51
CA TYR A 25 13.98 -7.18 17.01
C TYR A 25 13.21 -6.55 15.85
N HIS A 26 11.91 -6.81 15.79
CA HIS A 26 11.00 -6.18 14.85
C HIS A 26 10.34 -4.96 15.48
N SER A 27 10.79 -3.76 15.10
CA SER A 27 10.35 -2.48 15.68
C SER A 27 8.83 -2.30 15.77
N ARG A 28 8.10 -2.45 14.67
CA ARG A 28 6.62 -2.28 14.64
C ARG A 28 5.87 -3.32 15.49
N LEU A 29 6.29 -4.59 15.48
CA LEU A 29 5.63 -5.65 16.24
C LEU A 29 6.07 -5.70 17.71
N GLY A 30 7.15 -5.01 18.05
CA GLY A 30 7.67 -4.92 19.41
C GLY A 30 8.25 -6.24 19.94
N LYS A 31 8.65 -7.17 19.07
CA LYS A 31 9.08 -8.53 19.46
C LYS A 31 10.30 -9.02 18.67
N GLU A 32 11.01 -9.99 19.24
CA GLU A 32 12.06 -10.70 18.53
C GLU A 32 11.50 -11.73 17.55
N ILE A 33 12.16 -11.86 16.40
CA ILE A 33 11.86 -12.83 15.36
C ILE A 33 13.17 -13.47 14.86
N LYS A 34 13.08 -14.73 14.42
CA LYS A 34 14.22 -15.48 13.89
C LYS A 34 14.22 -15.47 12.36
N LEU A 35 15.32 -15.08 11.74
CA LEU A 35 15.48 -15.00 10.29
C LEU A 35 16.05 -16.31 9.71
N ALA A 36 15.28 -17.40 9.78
CA ALA A 36 15.77 -18.77 9.51
C ALA A 36 15.93 -19.16 8.03
N GLN A 37 15.21 -18.49 7.11
CA GLN A 37 15.18 -18.84 5.67
C GLN A 37 15.43 -17.62 4.76
N PRO A 38 16.62 -17.00 4.82
CA PRO A 38 16.99 -15.94 3.88
C PRO A 38 17.34 -16.51 2.49
N GLN A 39 16.92 -15.84 1.43
CA GLN A 39 17.28 -16.14 0.03
C GLN A 39 17.93 -14.90 -0.61
N GLN A 40 19.06 -15.04 -1.32
CA GLN A 40 19.56 -14.01 -2.23
C GLN A 40 19.01 -14.25 -3.61
N PHE A 41 18.82 -13.15 -4.32
CA PHE A 41 18.58 -13.17 -5.75
C PHE A 41 19.88 -12.77 -6.43
N MET A 42 20.58 -13.77 -6.98
CA MET A 42 21.65 -13.55 -7.95
C MET A 42 21.19 -14.19 -9.27
N ALA A 43 20.90 -13.35 -10.26
CA ALA A 43 20.38 -13.78 -11.57
C ALA A 43 19.09 -14.63 -11.46
N GLN A 44 19.03 -15.79 -12.13
CA GLN A 44 17.85 -16.67 -12.16
C GLN A 44 17.80 -17.69 -11.01
N GLU A 45 18.82 -17.73 -10.14
CA GLU A 45 18.95 -18.74 -9.09
C GLU A 45 18.63 -18.17 -7.70
N ARG A 46 17.85 -18.94 -6.91
CA ARG A 46 17.56 -18.66 -5.51
C ARG A 46 18.64 -19.34 -4.66
N ASN A 47 19.61 -18.58 -4.19
CA ASN A 47 20.68 -19.12 -3.35
C ASN A 47 20.40 -18.82 -1.87
N ILE A 48 20.59 -19.83 -1.03
CA ILE A 48 20.52 -19.64 0.42
C ILE A 48 21.77 -18.88 0.84
N ILE A 49 21.58 -17.76 1.54
CA ILE A 49 22.67 -16.93 2.04
C ILE A 49 23.01 -17.35 3.47
N GLU A 50 24.29 -17.52 3.76
CA GLU A 50 24.76 -17.69 5.13
C GLU A 50 25.11 -16.33 5.78
N GLU A 51 25.73 -15.39 5.04
CA GLU A 51 26.05 -14.04 5.53
C GLU A 51 25.84 -12.94 4.46
N ALA A 52 25.48 -11.73 4.88
CA ALA A 52 25.36 -10.55 4.00
C ALA A 52 25.72 -9.24 4.73
N TYR A 53 26.07 -8.20 3.97
CA TYR A 53 26.71 -6.97 4.44
C TYR A 53 25.96 -5.69 4.04
N PRO A 54 26.32 -4.52 4.61
CA PRO A 54 25.62 -3.26 4.31
C PRO A 54 25.66 -2.93 2.82
N GLY A 55 24.49 -2.64 2.25
CA GLY A 55 24.29 -2.45 0.81
C GLY A 55 23.61 -3.63 0.12
N ASP A 56 23.72 -4.85 0.67
CA ASP A 56 23.07 -6.03 0.10
C ASP A 56 21.55 -5.97 0.27
N ILE A 57 20.84 -6.53 -0.72
CA ILE A 57 19.40 -6.78 -0.65
C ILE A 57 19.20 -8.29 -0.51
N ILE A 58 18.53 -8.69 0.57
CA ILE A 58 18.21 -10.10 0.84
C ILE A 58 16.70 -10.30 0.86
N GLY A 59 16.26 -11.47 0.42
CA GLY A 59 14.87 -11.91 0.51
C GLY A 59 14.63 -12.68 1.81
N LEU A 60 13.60 -12.29 2.55
CA LEU A 60 13.12 -13.00 3.72
C LEU A 60 11.79 -13.68 3.38
N PHE A 61 11.64 -14.95 3.77
CA PHE A 61 10.33 -15.57 3.77
C PHE A 61 9.39 -14.79 4.70
N ASP A 62 8.23 -14.42 4.16
CA ASP A 62 7.27 -13.58 4.87
C ASP A 62 5.97 -14.35 5.12
N PRO A 63 5.69 -14.77 6.36
CA PRO A 63 4.42 -15.38 6.73
C PRO A 63 3.25 -14.38 6.81
N GLY A 64 3.43 -13.13 6.36
CA GLY A 64 2.45 -12.04 6.45
C GLY A 64 2.72 -11.09 7.61
N ILE A 65 3.96 -11.05 8.12
CA ILE A 65 4.32 -10.23 9.28
C ILE A 65 5.09 -8.98 8.89
N PHE A 66 5.70 -8.94 7.70
CA PHE A 66 6.49 -7.81 7.23
C PHE A 66 5.67 -6.86 6.37
N ASN A 67 5.86 -5.57 6.59
CA ASN A 67 5.31 -4.47 5.81
C ASN A 67 6.44 -3.60 5.23
N ILE A 68 6.13 -2.83 4.20
CA ILE A 68 7.05 -1.84 3.65
C ILE A 68 7.43 -0.83 4.73
N GLY A 69 8.74 -0.59 4.88
CA GLY A 69 9.30 0.35 5.87
C GLY A 69 9.52 -0.24 7.26
N ASP A 70 9.22 -1.52 7.49
CA ASP A 70 9.56 -2.17 8.75
C ASP A 70 11.07 -2.17 9.01
N THR A 71 11.47 -1.86 10.24
CA THR A 71 12.87 -1.88 10.68
C THR A 71 13.15 -3.09 11.54
N LEU A 72 14.18 -3.85 11.16
CA LEU A 72 14.72 -4.99 11.91
C LEU A 72 16.11 -4.62 12.45
N SER A 73 16.40 -4.94 13.71
CA SER A 73 17.66 -4.60 14.36
C SER A 73 18.15 -5.73 15.27
N GLU A 74 19.46 -5.85 15.43
CA GLU A 74 20.06 -6.73 16.45
C GLU A 74 20.22 -5.92 17.76
N GLY A 75 19.59 -6.38 18.84
CA GLY A 75 19.77 -5.83 20.20
C GLY A 75 19.26 -4.41 20.47
N ASN A 76 18.89 -3.61 19.46
CA ASN A 76 18.39 -2.25 19.64
C ASN A 76 16.88 -2.16 19.40
N ASN A 77 16.09 -2.17 20.47
CA ASN A 77 14.63 -2.07 20.41
C ASN A 77 14.09 -0.66 20.14
N GLN A 78 14.95 0.36 20.08
CA GLN A 78 14.56 1.75 19.82
C GLN A 78 14.82 2.19 18.38
N LEU A 79 15.59 1.41 17.60
CA LEU A 79 15.91 1.77 16.22
C LEU A 79 14.67 1.62 15.32
N LYS A 80 14.30 2.72 14.67
CA LYS A 80 13.26 2.76 13.64
C LYS A 80 13.71 3.72 12.55
N TYR A 81 13.82 3.23 11.32
CA TYR A 81 14.00 4.11 10.16
C TYR A 81 12.73 4.92 9.93
N GLU A 82 12.88 6.11 9.36
CA GLU A 82 11.74 6.85 8.84
C GLU A 82 10.99 6.02 7.80
N GLY A 83 9.67 6.19 7.74
CA GLY A 83 8.83 5.44 6.81
C GLY A 83 9.24 5.68 5.36
N ILE A 84 9.11 4.65 4.54
CA ILE A 84 9.29 4.80 3.09
C ILE A 84 8.12 5.63 2.57
N PRO A 85 8.36 6.74 1.85
CA PRO A 85 7.30 7.58 1.33
C PRO A 85 6.40 6.75 0.40
N ILE A 86 5.10 6.85 0.61
CA ILE A 86 4.13 6.29 -0.31
C ILE A 86 3.99 7.29 -1.46
N PHE A 87 4.40 6.89 -2.66
CA PHE A 87 4.21 7.71 -3.85
C PHE A 87 2.71 7.90 -4.11
N PRO A 88 2.23 9.13 -4.36
CA PRO A 88 0.83 9.36 -4.65
C PRO A 88 0.40 8.59 -5.91
N ALA A 89 -0.83 8.07 -5.90
CA ALA A 89 -1.39 7.43 -7.09
C ALA A 89 -1.65 8.46 -8.19
N GLU A 90 -1.36 8.06 -9.44
CA GLU A 90 -1.58 8.86 -10.65
C GLU A 90 -2.71 8.30 -11.53
N HIS A 91 -3.12 7.06 -11.27
CA HIS A 91 -4.20 6.38 -11.97
C HIS A 91 -5.21 5.86 -10.96
N PHE A 92 -6.49 6.01 -11.28
CA PHE A 92 -7.57 5.59 -10.39
C PHE A 92 -8.59 4.74 -11.14
N ALA A 93 -9.05 3.68 -10.48
CA ALA A 93 -10.11 2.84 -10.99
C ALA A 93 -11.13 2.49 -9.90
N ARG A 94 -12.41 2.49 -10.25
CA ARG A 94 -13.45 1.88 -9.43
C ARG A 94 -13.44 0.39 -9.69
N VAL A 95 -13.33 -0.39 -8.62
CA VAL A 95 -13.30 -1.85 -8.68
C VAL A 95 -14.40 -2.46 -7.82
N MET A 96 -14.98 -3.54 -8.33
CA MET A 96 -15.95 -4.36 -7.61
C MET A 96 -15.80 -5.82 -8.01
N ALA A 97 -16.23 -6.73 -7.14
CA ALA A 97 -16.35 -8.13 -7.50
C ALA A 97 -17.45 -8.30 -8.55
N SER A 98 -17.20 -9.10 -9.58
CA SER A 98 -18.21 -9.46 -10.58
C SER A 98 -19.36 -10.30 -9.98
N ASP A 99 -19.07 -11.02 -8.90
CA ASP A 99 -20.01 -11.87 -8.16
C ASP A 99 -20.11 -11.37 -6.71
N SER A 100 -21.33 -10.98 -6.30
CA SER A 100 -21.61 -10.47 -4.95
C SER A 100 -21.38 -11.52 -3.85
N MET A 101 -21.48 -12.81 -4.17
CA MET A 101 -21.23 -13.91 -3.23
C MET A 101 -19.76 -14.01 -2.81
N LYS A 102 -18.84 -13.47 -3.63
CA LYS A 102 -17.39 -13.48 -3.37
C LYS A 102 -16.90 -12.23 -2.64
N ARG A 103 -17.79 -11.44 -2.04
CA ARG A 103 -17.45 -10.18 -1.38
C ARG A 103 -16.36 -10.33 -0.31
N LYS A 104 -16.45 -11.37 0.52
CA LYS A 104 -15.47 -11.59 1.61
C LYS A 104 -14.07 -11.87 1.06
N GLN A 105 -13.96 -12.67 0.00
CA GLN A 105 -12.70 -12.98 -0.68
C GLN A 105 -12.14 -11.74 -1.37
N PHE A 106 -13.00 -10.93 -2.00
CA PHE A 106 -12.63 -9.67 -2.63
C PHE A 106 -12.02 -8.69 -1.63
N VAL A 107 -12.71 -8.42 -0.52
CA VAL A 107 -12.21 -7.49 0.51
C VAL A 107 -10.89 -7.98 1.08
N LYS A 108 -10.81 -9.27 1.45
CA LYS A 108 -9.57 -9.87 1.98
C LYS A 108 -8.41 -9.76 0.99
N GLY A 109 -8.65 -10.01 -0.30
CA GLY A 109 -7.59 -9.94 -1.30
C GLY A 109 -7.12 -8.52 -1.59
N ILE A 110 -8.04 -7.55 -1.67
CA ILE A 110 -7.69 -6.13 -1.81
C ILE A 110 -6.87 -5.64 -0.62
N GLU A 111 -7.28 -5.99 0.61
CA GLU A 111 -6.56 -5.62 1.82
C GLU A 111 -5.12 -6.12 1.80
N GLN A 112 -4.92 -7.42 1.56
CA GLN A 112 -3.60 -8.03 1.49
C GLN A 112 -2.73 -7.43 0.37
N LEU A 113 -3.26 -7.28 -0.84
CA LEU A 113 -2.48 -6.75 -1.97
C LEU A 113 -2.07 -5.29 -1.77
N SER A 114 -2.86 -4.53 -1.02
CA SER A 114 -2.52 -3.15 -0.70
C SER A 114 -1.54 -3.05 0.48
N GLU A 115 -1.48 -4.03 1.39
CA GLU A 115 -0.40 -4.10 2.40
C GLU A 115 0.97 -4.38 1.76
N GLU A 116 0.99 -5.10 0.63
CA GLU A 116 2.18 -5.35 -0.18
C GLU A 116 2.64 -4.08 -0.94
N GLY A 117 1.92 -2.96 -0.84
CA GLY A 117 2.26 -1.67 -1.45
C GLY A 117 2.02 -1.59 -2.96
N ALA A 118 1.39 -2.60 -3.55
CA ALA A 118 1.11 -2.62 -4.98
C ALA A 118 0.08 -1.57 -5.41
N ILE A 119 -0.85 -1.24 -4.51
CA ILE A 119 -1.98 -0.34 -4.77
C ILE A 119 -2.38 0.44 -3.51
N GLN A 120 -3.01 1.59 -3.71
CA GLN A 120 -3.71 2.35 -2.68
C GLN A 120 -5.21 2.06 -2.74
N VAL A 121 -5.87 1.99 -1.59
CA VAL A 121 -7.29 1.66 -1.49
C VAL A 121 -8.02 2.82 -0.83
N PHE A 122 -9.08 3.27 -1.50
CA PHE A 122 -9.96 4.32 -1.02
C PHE A 122 -11.42 3.86 -1.03
N LYS A 123 -12.21 4.42 -0.12
CA LYS A 123 -13.64 4.18 0.03
C LYS A 123 -14.37 5.50 -0.14
N GLN A 124 -15.46 5.51 -0.89
CA GLN A 124 -16.30 6.70 -0.96
C GLN A 124 -17.31 6.64 0.21
N PRO A 125 -17.36 7.65 1.11
CA PRO A 125 -18.13 7.60 2.36
C PRO A 125 -19.61 7.27 2.19
N ASP A 126 -20.21 7.74 1.09
CA ASP A 126 -21.64 7.58 0.79
C ASP A 126 -21.91 6.52 -0.30
N SER A 127 -20.86 5.85 -0.79
CA SER A 127 -21.04 4.75 -1.74
C SER A 127 -21.47 3.49 -1.02
N GLY A 128 -22.40 2.73 -1.60
CA GLY A 128 -22.76 1.41 -1.09
C GLY A 128 -21.51 0.54 -0.90
N ALA A 129 -21.54 -0.34 0.10
CA ALA A 129 -20.40 -1.13 0.57
C ALA A 129 -19.86 -2.16 -0.45
N GLU A 130 -20.10 -1.98 -1.75
CA GLU A 130 -19.82 -2.93 -2.84
C GLU A 130 -18.68 -2.48 -3.78
N THR A 131 -18.31 -1.20 -3.79
CA THR A 131 -17.25 -0.68 -4.68
C THR A 131 -16.09 -0.07 -3.89
N LEU A 132 -14.87 -0.24 -4.39
CA LEU A 132 -13.67 0.42 -3.86
C LEU A 132 -13.03 1.26 -4.97
N ILE A 133 -12.36 2.34 -4.60
CA ILE A 133 -11.50 3.09 -5.53
C ILE A 133 -10.06 2.66 -5.29
N ILE A 134 -9.36 2.27 -6.35
CA ILE A 134 -7.97 1.84 -6.29
C ILE A 134 -7.11 2.90 -6.96
N GLY A 135 -6.10 3.38 -6.23
CA GLY A 135 -5.04 4.22 -6.76
C GLY A 135 -3.81 3.40 -7.11
N ALA A 136 -3.21 3.68 -8.26
CA ALA A 136 -1.99 3.07 -8.75
C ALA A 136 -1.03 4.16 -9.26
N VAL A 137 0.27 3.94 -9.12
CA VAL A 137 1.30 4.77 -9.75
C VAL A 137 1.40 4.45 -11.25
N GLY A 138 1.12 3.20 -11.64
CA GLY A 138 1.15 2.79 -13.05
C GLY A 138 -0.01 1.88 -13.43
N VAL A 139 -0.52 2.01 -14.66
CA VAL A 139 -1.69 1.26 -15.15
C VAL A 139 -1.57 -0.26 -15.08
N LEU A 140 -0.35 -0.79 -15.25
CA LEU A 140 -0.06 -2.23 -15.17
C LEU A 140 -0.44 -2.83 -13.80
N GLN A 141 -0.42 -2.01 -12.73
CA GLN A 141 -0.79 -2.47 -11.39
C GLN A 141 -2.27 -2.91 -11.32
N PHE A 142 -3.15 -2.39 -12.17
CA PHE A 142 -4.54 -2.86 -12.26
C PHE A 142 -4.65 -4.25 -12.89
N GLU A 143 -3.84 -4.54 -13.92
CA GLU A 143 -3.78 -5.86 -14.55
C GLU A 143 -3.21 -6.90 -13.58
N VAL A 144 -2.14 -6.53 -12.85
CA VAL A 144 -1.57 -7.38 -11.79
C VAL A 144 -2.60 -7.62 -10.69
N LEU A 145 -3.36 -6.59 -10.29
CA LEU A 145 -4.42 -6.71 -9.30
C LEU A 145 -5.50 -7.71 -9.74
N GLU A 146 -6.01 -7.57 -10.96
CA GLU A 146 -7.01 -8.46 -11.54
C GLU A 146 -6.51 -9.91 -11.60
N HIS A 147 -5.31 -10.11 -12.14
CA HIS A 147 -4.70 -11.43 -12.24
C HIS A 147 -4.53 -12.08 -10.87
N ARG A 148 -3.99 -11.36 -9.88
CA ARG A 148 -3.75 -11.90 -8.53
C ARG A 148 -5.06 -12.18 -7.80
N LEU A 149 -6.07 -11.32 -7.89
CA LEU A 149 -7.37 -11.59 -7.27
C LEU A 149 -8.06 -12.81 -7.87
N LYS A 150 -7.95 -12.98 -9.19
CA LYS A 150 -8.46 -14.17 -9.87
C LYS A 150 -7.73 -15.44 -9.47
N HIS A 151 -6.40 -15.43 -9.48
CA HIS A 151 -5.59 -16.63 -9.24
C HIS A 151 -5.45 -17.00 -7.75
N GLU A 152 -5.33 -16.02 -6.85
CA GLU A 152 -5.11 -16.27 -5.42
C GLU A 152 -6.41 -16.34 -4.61
N TYR A 153 -7.48 -15.69 -5.06
CA TYR A 153 -8.74 -15.57 -4.33
C TYR A 153 -9.96 -16.06 -5.12
N GLY A 154 -9.79 -16.41 -6.39
CA GLY A 154 -10.89 -16.84 -7.25
C GLY A 154 -11.91 -15.73 -7.53
N VAL A 155 -11.50 -14.45 -7.47
CA VAL A 155 -12.39 -13.29 -7.63
C VAL A 155 -12.14 -12.63 -8.98
N ASP A 156 -13.13 -12.65 -9.86
CA ASP A 156 -13.14 -11.84 -11.08
C ASP A 156 -13.59 -10.41 -10.76
N LEU A 157 -12.88 -9.42 -11.28
CA LEU A 157 -13.16 -8.01 -11.04
C LEU A 157 -13.95 -7.38 -12.19
N ARG A 158 -14.70 -6.34 -11.87
CA ARG A 158 -15.09 -5.30 -12.83
C ARG A 158 -14.29 -4.06 -12.50
N ILE A 159 -13.51 -3.58 -13.47
CA ILE A 159 -12.65 -2.41 -13.33
C ILE A 159 -13.19 -1.32 -14.25
N GLN A 160 -13.51 -0.17 -13.67
CA GLN A 160 -13.88 1.04 -14.39
C GLN A 160 -12.81 2.09 -14.14
N GLN A 161 -12.04 2.44 -15.18
CA GLN A 161 -11.06 3.53 -15.11
C GLN A 161 -11.76 4.85 -14.82
N LEU A 162 -11.13 5.69 -14.00
CA LEU A 162 -11.59 7.03 -13.65
C LEU A 162 -10.64 8.09 -14.21
N SER A 163 -11.16 9.29 -14.44
CA SER A 163 -10.42 10.44 -15.01
C SER A 163 -9.48 11.14 -14.01
N TYR A 164 -9.49 10.72 -12.74
CA TYR A 164 -8.64 11.29 -11.69
C TYR A 164 -7.16 11.02 -11.95
N LYS A 165 -6.33 11.98 -11.56
CA LYS A 165 -4.87 11.93 -11.70
C LYS A 165 -4.12 12.30 -10.42
N LEU A 166 -4.80 12.95 -9.48
CA LEU A 166 -4.18 13.49 -8.27
C LEU A 166 -5.02 13.09 -7.06
N ALA A 167 -4.37 12.55 -6.03
CA ALA A 167 -4.93 12.45 -4.69
C ALA A 167 -4.31 13.50 -3.78
N ARG A 168 -5.12 14.17 -2.96
CA ARG A 168 -4.64 15.08 -1.91
C ARG A 168 -5.35 14.79 -0.61
N TRP A 169 -4.59 14.65 0.46
CA TRP A 169 -5.12 14.46 1.81
C TRP A 169 -5.45 15.81 2.42
N ILE A 170 -6.60 15.90 3.09
CA ILE A 170 -6.94 17.09 3.87
C ILE A 170 -6.09 17.07 5.14
N GLU A 171 -5.34 18.15 5.37
CA GLU A 171 -4.42 18.26 6.50
C GLU A 171 -5.16 18.29 7.85
N ASP A 172 -6.27 19.01 7.93
CA ASP A 172 -7.11 19.11 9.13
C ASP A 172 -8.29 18.13 9.06
N GLU A 173 -8.24 17.08 9.87
CA GLU A 173 -9.28 16.06 9.97
C GLU A 173 -10.65 16.61 10.42
N ALA A 174 -10.69 17.77 11.09
CA ALA A 174 -11.93 18.41 11.52
C ALA A 174 -12.73 19.00 10.34
N ILE A 175 -12.09 19.25 9.20
CA ILE A 175 -12.75 19.80 8.01
C ILE A 175 -13.71 18.76 7.42
N ASP A 176 -14.98 19.13 7.30
CA ASP A 176 -15.97 18.32 6.60
C ASP A 176 -15.87 18.56 5.08
N PRO A 177 -15.44 17.56 4.28
CA PRO A 177 -15.23 17.73 2.86
C PRO A 177 -16.53 18.03 2.11
N LYS A 178 -17.70 17.67 2.67
CA LYS A 178 -19.01 17.96 2.06
C LYS A 178 -19.38 19.44 2.11
N LYS A 179 -18.73 20.23 2.98
CA LYS A 179 -18.95 21.68 3.12
C LYS A 179 -17.97 22.51 2.29
N LEU A 180 -16.99 21.88 1.66
CA LEU A 180 -15.99 22.56 0.85
C LEU A 180 -16.60 23.00 -0.49
N ASN A 181 -16.17 24.16 -0.96
CA ASN A 181 -16.47 24.63 -2.29
C ASN A 181 -15.48 23.98 -3.28
N LEU A 182 -15.90 22.87 -3.88
CA LEU A 182 -15.11 22.04 -4.79
C LEU A 182 -15.69 22.08 -6.21
N THR A 183 -14.85 21.76 -7.20
CA THR A 183 -15.34 21.55 -8.57
C THR A 183 -16.20 20.30 -8.64
N SER A 184 -17.19 20.27 -9.53
CA SER A 184 -18.09 19.11 -9.71
C SER A 184 -17.37 17.83 -10.13
N SER A 185 -16.16 17.94 -10.70
CA SER A 185 -15.32 16.79 -11.03
C SER A 185 -14.62 16.19 -9.81
N THR A 186 -14.42 16.94 -8.72
CA THR A 186 -13.69 16.46 -7.53
C THR A 186 -14.46 15.36 -6.80
N MET A 187 -13.80 14.26 -6.49
CA MET A 187 -14.38 13.17 -5.70
C MET A 187 -13.82 13.14 -4.29
N ILE A 188 -14.71 12.96 -3.31
CA ILE A 188 -14.37 12.78 -1.91
C ILE A 188 -14.29 11.28 -1.61
N VAL A 189 -13.14 10.84 -1.09
CA VAL A 189 -12.90 9.47 -0.65
C VAL A 189 -12.18 9.46 0.70
N GLU A 190 -12.10 8.30 1.33
CA GLU A 190 -11.36 8.03 2.55
C GLU A 190 -10.31 6.95 2.28
N ASP A 191 -9.12 7.11 2.82
CA ASP A 191 -8.10 6.07 2.74
C ASP A 191 -8.32 4.95 3.78
N LYS A 192 -7.41 3.98 3.82
CA LYS A 192 -7.45 2.85 4.77
C LYS A 192 -7.46 3.26 6.25
N LEU A 193 -6.93 4.43 6.58
CA LEU A 193 -6.88 4.97 7.95
C LEU A 193 -8.07 5.89 8.25
N GLY A 194 -9.01 6.05 7.31
CA GLY A 194 -10.16 6.93 7.45
C GLY A 194 -9.82 8.40 7.22
N ARG A 195 -8.63 8.72 6.73
CA ARG A 195 -8.25 10.11 6.41
C ARG A 195 -8.99 10.54 5.15
N LYS A 196 -9.47 11.79 5.15
CA LYS A 196 -10.22 12.38 4.04
C LYS A 196 -9.28 12.74 2.90
N VAL A 197 -9.63 12.27 1.70
CA VAL A 197 -8.85 12.46 0.48
C VAL A 197 -9.74 13.04 -0.61
N LEU A 198 -9.21 14.02 -1.34
CA LEU A 198 -9.83 14.59 -2.52
C LEU A 198 -9.10 14.07 -3.76
N LEU A 199 -9.86 13.51 -4.69
CA LEU A 199 -9.36 13.08 -6.00
C LEU A 199 -9.68 14.16 -7.04
N PHE A 200 -8.66 14.57 -7.80
CA PHE A 200 -8.74 15.62 -8.81
C PHE A 200 -8.29 15.11 -10.18
N GLU A 201 -8.88 15.66 -11.24
CA GLU A 201 -8.53 15.33 -12.63
C GLU A 201 -7.29 16.10 -13.12
N ASN A 202 -7.00 17.26 -12.52
CA ASN A 202 -5.92 18.18 -12.91
C ASN A 202 -5.53 19.14 -11.77
N ASP A 203 -4.36 19.78 -11.90
CA ASP A 203 -3.83 20.73 -10.91
C ASP A 203 -4.67 22.00 -10.75
N TRP A 204 -5.39 22.42 -11.79
CA TRP A 204 -6.23 23.61 -11.70
C TRP A 204 -7.36 23.42 -10.68
N SER A 205 -8.00 22.25 -10.67
CA SER A 205 -9.03 21.92 -9.68
C SER A 205 -8.48 21.88 -8.24
N VAL A 206 -7.20 21.52 -8.06
CA VAL A 206 -6.51 21.57 -6.75
C VAL A 206 -6.40 23.01 -6.28
N ARG A 207 -5.81 23.88 -7.12
CA ARG A 207 -5.64 25.31 -6.78
C ARG A 207 -6.98 26.00 -6.53
N TRP A 208 -7.99 25.69 -7.34
CA TRP A 208 -9.33 26.21 -7.13
C TRP A 208 -9.90 25.82 -5.76
N ALA A 209 -9.70 24.58 -5.33
CA ALA A 209 -10.15 24.13 -4.02
C ALA A 209 -9.42 24.90 -2.89
N GLU A 210 -8.11 25.11 -2.99
CA GLU A 210 -7.35 25.89 -2.00
C GLU A 210 -7.79 27.37 -1.97
N GLU A 211 -7.96 27.99 -3.14
CA GLU A 211 -8.37 29.40 -3.25
C GLU A 211 -9.79 29.68 -2.74
N LYS A 212 -10.72 28.72 -2.91
CA LYS A 212 -12.11 28.89 -2.48
C LYS A 212 -12.37 28.49 -1.04
N ASN A 213 -11.39 27.87 -0.36
CA ASN A 213 -11.53 27.38 0.99
C ASN A 213 -10.33 27.83 1.83
N ASN A 214 -10.44 29.01 2.46
CA ASN A 214 -9.34 29.71 3.16
C ASN A 214 -8.62 28.89 4.26
N ASN A 215 -9.21 27.79 4.75
CA ASN A 215 -8.64 26.93 5.79
C ASN A 215 -8.27 25.53 5.27
N LEU A 216 -8.30 25.30 3.95
CA LEU A 216 -8.03 23.99 3.37
C LEU A 216 -6.52 23.84 3.11
N GLY A 217 -5.86 23.04 3.94
CA GLY A 217 -4.53 22.50 3.65
C GLY A 217 -4.63 21.16 2.93
N LEU A 218 -3.88 21.00 1.84
CA LEU A 218 -3.83 19.76 1.05
C LEU A 218 -2.41 19.19 1.02
N LEU A 219 -2.26 17.92 1.42
CA LEU A 219 -1.00 17.20 1.41
C LEU A 219 -0.89 16.29 0.18
N GLU A 220 0.27 16.27 -0.48
CA GLU A 220 0.55 15.36 -1.60
C GLU A 220 0.87 13.94 -1.15
N ILE A 221 1.49 13.81 0.03
CA ILE A 221 1.86 12.55 0.64
C ILE A 221 1.30 12.54 2.05
N ALA A 222 0.56 11.49 2.37
CA ALA A 222 0.04 11.29 3.72
C ALA A 222 1.20 10.97 4.66
N LYS A 223 1.37 11.77 5.72
CA LYS A 223 2.32 11.51 6.81
C LYS A 223 1.74 10.52 7.83
#